data_AF-A0A9X1LF48-F1
#
_entry.id   AF-A0A9X1LF48-F1
#
_cell.length_a   1.000
_cell.length_b   1.000
_cell.length_c   1.000
_cell.angle_alpha   90.00
_cell.angle_beta   90.00
_cell.angle_gamma   90.00
#
_symmetry.space_group_name_H-M   'P 1'
#
loop_
_entity.id
_entity.type
_entity.pdbx_description
1 polymer ?
#
loop_
_entity_poly.entity_id
_entity_poly.type
_entity_poly.pdbx_seq_one_letter_code
_entity_poly.pdbx_strand_id
1 'polypeptide(L)'
;MVDLENFASNLTVTQRREICFSELKRRSRIRTLFKDYPIEEMREMIDRLEAVLEEKIKEEEMLLIKKAEAIKEAEAIIREMEKKGIDIRDIEQAIKRKTDNQVSEETAKYVKDGKRWGGRGRRPAEFRGLSDYELEKHRS
;
A
#
# COMPACT_ATOMS: atom_id res chain seq x y z
N MET A 1 -14.44 15.30 -40.88
CA MET A 1 -13.93 16.04 -39.71
C MET A 1 -13.59 14.98 -38.68
N VAL A 2 -12.29 14.71 -38.46
CA VAL A 2 -11.89 13.69 -37.47
C VAL A 2 -12.18 14.28 -36.10
N ASP A 3 -13.01 13.60 -35.34
CA ASP A 3 -13.43 14.01 -34.01
C ASP A 3 -12.27 13.78 -33.03
N LEU A 4 -11.45 14.82 -32.84
CA LEU A 4 -10.22 14.78 -32.05
C LEU A 4 -10.49 14.43 -30.59
N GLU A 5 -11.66 14.80 -30.06
CA GLU A 5 -12.08 14.43 -28.71
C GLU A 5 -12.29 12.92 -28.59
N ASN A 6 -12.93 12.31 -29.59
CA ASN A 6 -13.13 10.86 -29.68
C ASN A 6 -11.82 10.08 -29.90
N PHE A 7 -10.83 10.67 -30.57
CA PHE A 7 -9.51 10.05 -30.68
C PHE A 7 -8.74 10.10 -29.36
N ALA A 8 -8.75 11.25 -28.69
CA ALA A 8 -8.06 11.44 -27.41
C ALA A 8 -8.69 10.64 -26.27
N SER A 9 -10.01 10.39 -26.29
CA SER A 9 -10.71 9.57 -25.30
C SER A 9 -10.36 8.08 -25.41
N ASN A 10 -10.03 7.60 -26.62
CA ASN A 10 -9.70 6.19 -26.88
C ASN A 10 -8.27 5.80 -26.51
N LEU A 11 -7.41 6.77 -26.18
CA LEU A 11 -6.03 6.53 -25.75
C LEU A 11 -5.94 6.25 -24.26
N THR A 12 -5.08 5.32 -23.87
CA THR A 12 -4.71 5.12 -22.47
C THR A 12 -4.01 6.36 -21.90
N VAL A 13 -4.04 6.53 -20.58
CA VAL A 13 -3.32 7.62 -19.89
C VAL A 13 -1.82 7.62 -20.25
N THR A 14 -1.21 6.44 -20.32
CA THR A 14 0.19 6.27 -20.70
C THR A 14 0.47 6.75 -22.12
N GLN A 15 -0.36 6.36 -23.09
CA GLN A 15 -0.19 6.77 -24.49
C GLN A 15 -0.37 8.29 -24.66
N ARG A 16 -1.39 8.87 -24.01
CA ARG A 16 -1.60 10.33 -24.01
C ARG A 16 -0.39 11.08 -23.46
N ARG A 17 0.17 10.57 -22.36
CA ARG A 17 1.37 11.12 -21.74
C ARG A 17 2.56 11.07 -22.69
N GLU A 18 2.84 9.93 -23.31
CA GLU A 18 3.97 9.78 -24.24
C GLU A 18 3.89 10.74 -25.43
N ILE A 19 2.69 10.90 -26.01
CA ILE A 19 2.45 11.84 -27.11
C ILE A 19 2.68 13.28 -26.63
N CYS A 20 2.12 13.67 -25.48
CA CYS A 20 2.34 15.02 -24.92
C CYS A 20 3.83 15.29 -24.71
N PHE A 21 4.57 14.32 -24.13
CA PHE A 21 6.01 14.47 -23.94
C PHE A 21 6.76 14.53 -25.26
N SER A 22 6.42 13.73 -26.27
CA SER A 22 7.14 13.77 -27.56
C SER A 22 6.99 15.11 -28.26
N GLU A 23 5.79 15.71 -28.20
CA GLU A 23 5.51 17.01 -28.82
C GLU A 23 6.09 18.18 -28.02
N LEU A 24 5.97 18.16 -26.69
CA LEU A 24 6.43 19.24 -25.82
C LEU A 24 7.92 19.16 -25.45
N LYS A 25 8.62 18.06 -25.77
CA LYS A 25 10.05 17.92 -25.43
C LYS A 25 10.98 18.81 -26.27
N ARG A 26 10.60 19.20 -27.48
CA ARG A 26 11.46 19.96 -28.40
C ARG A 26 10.89 21.33 -28.72
N ARG A 27 11.67 22.38 -28.50
CA ARG A 27 11.27 23.78 -28.76
C ARG A 27 10.74 24.02 -30.18
N SER A 28 11.32 23.37 -31.19
CA SER A 28 10.84 23.48 -32.58
C SER A 28 9.46 22.88 -32.78
N ARG A 29 9.14 21.77 -32.10
CA ARG A 29 7.83 21.13 -32.14
C ARG A 29 6.77 21.97 -31.44
N ILE A 30 7.09 22.49 -30.25
CA ILE A 30 6.24 23.46 -29.54
C ILE A 30 5.93 24.66 -30.43
N ARG A 31 6.95 25.25 -31.07
CA ARG A 31 6.77 26.39 -31.98
C ARG A 31 5.82 26.08 -33.15
N THR A 32 5.93 24.89 -33.74
CA THR A 32 5.03 24.48 -34.83
C THR A 32 3.62 24.22 -34.31
N LEU A 33 3.49 23.57 -33.15
CA LEU A 33 2.20 23.22 -32.55
C LEU A 33 1.37 24.47 -32.18
N PHE A 34 2.04 25.52 -31.69
CA PHE A 34 1.39 26.76 -31.23
C PHE A 34 1.58 27.95 -32.19
N LYS A 35 1.95 27.71 -33.45
CA LYS A 35 2.32 28.79 -34.41
C LYS A 35 1.28 29.90 -34.53
N ASP A 36 0.00 29.52 -34.56
CA ASP A 36 -1.14 30.43 -34.76
C ASP A 36 -2.04 30.49 -33.50
N TYR A 37 -1.48 30.16 -32.33
CA TYR A 37 -2.23 30.09 -31.07
C TYR A 37 -2.08 31.39 -30.26
N PRO A 38 -3.13 31.90 -29.59
CA PRO A 38 -3.05 33.14 -28.83
C PRO A 38 -2.04 33.05 -27.67
N ILE A 39 -1.24 34.11 -27.48
CA ILE A 39 -0.23 34.17 -26.42
C ILE A 39 -0.86 34.04 -25.03
N GLU A 40 -2.02 34.64 -24.79
CA GLU A 40 -2.64 34.63 -23.46
C GLU A 40 -3.12 33.24 -23.05
N GLU A 41 -3.66 32.47 -24.00
CA GLU A 41 -4.00 31.05 -23.75
C GLU A 41 -2.74 30.22 -23.47
N MET A 42 -1.61 30.54 -24.13
CA MET A 42 -0.33 29.91 -23.80
C MET A 42 0.15 30.23 -22.39
N ARG A 43 -0.06 31.48 -21.93
CA ARG A 43 0.27 31.87 -20.56
C ARG A 43 -0.57 31.11 -19.55
N GLU A 44 -1.88 31.03 -19.77
CA GLU A 44 -2.76 30.29 -18.87
C GLU A 44 -2.37 28.80 -18.78
N MET A 45 -2.00 28.18 -19.90
CA MET A 45 -1.48 26.81 -19.88
C MET A 45 -0.18 26.67 -19.10
N ILE A 46 0.73 27.66 -19.20
CA ILE A 46 1.97 27.68 -18.43
C ILE A 46 1.66 27.80 -16.94
N ASP A 47 0.79 28.73 -16.54
CA ASP A 47 0.41 28.93 -15.13
C ASP A 47 -0.16 27.64 -14.51
N ARG A 48 -1.02 26.92 -15.25
CA ARG A 48 -1.56 25.62 -14.81
C ARG A 48 -0.48 24.55 -14.67
N LEU A 49 0.47 24.49 -15.61
CA LEU A 49 1.57 23.53 -15.57
C LEU A 49 2.54 23.83 -14.42
N GLU A 50 2.81 25.11 -14.15
CA GLU A 50 3.64 25.56 -13.03
C GLU A 50 2.99 25.21 -11.69
N ALA A 51 1.68 25.42 -11.55
CA ALA A 51 0.94 25.02 -10.35
C ALA A 51 1.05 23.50 -10.09
N VAL A 52 0.81 22.67 -11.13
CA VAL A 52 0.95 21.20 -11.01
C VAL A 52 2.38 20.79 -10.70
N LEU A 53 3.38 21.49 -11.28
CA LEU A 53 4.78 21.24 -10.98
C LEU A 53 5.11 21.54 -9.51
N GLU A 54 4.61 22.66 -8.97
CA GLU A 54 4.80 23.04 -7.57
C GLU A 54 4.19 22.00 -6.62
N GLU A 55 2.98 21.50 -6.92
CA GLU A 55 2.37 20.40 -6.17
C GLU A 55 3.25 19.15 -6.15
N LYS A 56 3.81 18.76 -7.31
CA LYS A 56 4.69 17.59 -7.41
C LYS A 56 6.00 17.75 -6.65
N ILE A 57 6.60 18.94 -6.67
CA ILE A 57 7.80 19.23 -5.89
C ILE A 57 7.51 19.08 -4.39
N LYS A 58 6.40 19.65 -3.90
CA LYS A 58 6.00 19.52 -2.49
C LYS A 58 5.74 18.07 -2.10
N GLU A 59 5.08 17.29 -2.95
CA GLU A 59 4.88 15.85 -2.72
C GLU A 59 6.21 15.10 -2.59
N GLU A 60 7.18 15.38 -3.48
CA GLU A 60 8.50 14.75 -3.44
C GLU A 60 9.28 15.15 -2.18
N GLU A 61 9.28 16.43 -1.80
CA GLU A 61 9.92 16.91 -0.58
C GLU A 61 9.32 16.24 0.67
N MET A 62 7.99 16.15 0.75
CA MET A 62 7.32 15.47 1.86
C MET A 62 7.65 13.97 1.91
N LEU A 63 7.78 13.31 0.76
CA LEU A 63 8.21 11.92 0.69
C LEU A 63 9.67 11.74 1.14
N LEU A 64 10.56 12.67 0.79
CA LEU A 64 11.95 12.66 1.23
C LEU A 64 12.05 12.85 2.75
N ILE A 65 11.29 13.80 3.32
CA ILE A 65 11.22 14.03 4.76
C ILE A 65 10.71 12.77 5.48
N LYS A 66 9.59 12.19 5.04
CA LYS A 66 9.03 10.96 5.64
C LYS A 66 10.01 9.79 5.57
N LYS A 67 10.74 9.64 4.45
CA LYS A 67 11.77 8.61 4.32
C LYS A 67 12.93 8.84 5.30
N ALA A 68 13.39 10.08 5.44
CA ALA A 68 14.45 10.43 6.37
C ALA A 68 14.02 10.19 7.83
N GLU A 69 12.77 10.52 8.18
CA GLU A 69 12.18 10.25 9.49
C GLU A 69 12.08 8.74 9.76
N ALA A 70 11.58 7.96 8.80
CA ALA A 70 11.48 6.51 8.93
C ALA A 70 12.87 5.84 9.11
N ILE A 71 13.89 6.31 8.40
CA ILE A 71 15.27 5.83 8.58
C ILE A 71 15.78 6.18 9.97
N LYS A 72 15.58 7.43 10.42
CA LYS A 72 16.00 7.88 11.75
C LYS A 72 15.30 7.10 12.87
N GLU A 73 14.02 6.79 12.70
CA GLU A 73 13.25 5.98 13.65
C GLU A 73 13.76 4.53 13.66
N ALA A 74 14.00 3.94 12.49
CA ALA A 74 14.58 2.60 12.39
C ALA A 74 15.96 2.51 13.08
N GLU A 75 16.82 3.50 12.87
CA GLU A 75 18.12 3.58 13.57
C GLU A 75 17.96 3.70 15.09
N ALA A 76 16.98 4.47 15.56
CA ALA A 76 16.69 4.59 16.99
C ALA A 76 16.22 3.26 17.59
N ILE A 77 15.35 2.53 16.88
CA ILE A 77 14.88 1.20 17.29
C ILE A 77 16.05 0.22 17.35
N ILE A 78 16.94 0.20 16.35
CA ILE A 78 18.12 -0.68 16.34
C ILE A 78 19.00 -0.40 17.57
N ARG A 79 19.29 0.86 17.89
CA ARG A 79 20.07 1.21 19.09
C ARG A 79 19.37 0.79 20.39
N GLU A 80 18.05 0.88 20.45
CA GLU A 80 17.29 0.43 21.61
C GLU A 80 17.31 -1.09 21.76
N MET A 81 17.20 -1.83 20.65
CA MET A 81 17.34 -3.28 20.61
C MET A 81 18.72 -3.72 21.10
N GLU A 82 19.78 -3.09 20.59
CA GLU A 82 21.16 -3.34 21.03
C GLU A 82 21.31 -3.10 22.54
N LYS A 83 20.77 -1.99 23.05
CA LYS A 83 20.80 -1.67 24.48
C LYS A 83 20.08 -2.71 25.35
N LYS A 84 19.00 -3.30 24.83
CA LYS A 84 18.23 -4.35 25.51
C LYS A 84 18.79 -5.75 25.26
N GLY A 85 19.82 -5.89 24.44
CA GLY A 85 20.39 -7.18 24.05
C GLY A 85 19.43 -8.05 23.23
N ILE A 86 18.53 -7.43 22.48
CA ILE A 86 17.53 -8.13 21.64
C ILE A 86 18.09 -8.26 20.23
N ASP A 87 18.22 -9.48 19.72
CA ASP A 87 18.59 -9.76 18.34
C ASP A 87 17.33 -9.74 17.45
N ILE A 88 17.49 -9.41 16.17
CA ILE A 88 16.42 -9.54 15.17
C ILE A 88 15.86 -10.97 15.10
N ARG A 89 16.69 -11.98 15.36
CA ARG A 89 16.26 -13.39 15.43
C ARG A 89 15.25 -13.64 16.56
N ASP A 90 15.40 -12.96 17.69
CA ASP A 90 14.47 -13.07 18.81
C ASP A 90 13.12 -12.45 18.45
N ILE A 91 13.14 -11.35 17.69
CA ILE A 91 11.94 -10.70 17.17
C ILE A 91 11.23 -11.59 16.14
N GLU A 92 11.97 -12.16 15.18
CA GLU A 92 11.41 -13.09 14.19
C GLU A 92 10.74 -14.29 14.87
N GLN A 93 11.38 -14.85 15.90
CA GLN A 93 10.82 -15.95 16.67
C GLN A 93 9.56 -15.53 17.45
N ALA A 94 9.54 -14.33 18.03
CA ALA A 94 8.39 -13.78 18.73
C ALA A 94 7.20 -13.54 17.78
N ILE A 95 7.46 -12.99 16.58
CA ILE A 95 6.44 -12.79 15.54
C ILE A 95 5.86 -14.14 15.12
N LYS A 96 6.71 -15.13 14.83
CA LYS A 96 6.25 -16.47 14.43
C LYS A 96 5.36 -17.10 15.50
N ARG A 97 5.76 -17.07 16.78
CA ARG A 97 4.94 -17.57 17.89
C ARG A 97 3.59 -16.85 17.99
N LYS A 98 3.56 -15.54 17.75
CA LYS A 98 2.33 -14.75 17.77
C LYS A 98 1.39 -15.15 16.63
N THR A 99 1.92 -15.28 15.41
CA THR A 99 1.14 -15.71 14.24
C THR A 99 0.60 -17.13 14.42
N ASP A 100 1.43 -18.06 14.89
CA ASP A 100 1.02 -19.45 15.14
C ASP A 100 -0.09 -19.52 16.20
N ASN A 101 0.02 -18.72 17.27
CA ASN A 101 -1.02 -18.61 18.30
C ASN A 101 -2.32 -18.00 17.74
N GLN A 102 -2.24 -16.96 16.92
CA GLN A 102 -3.42 -16.32 16.34
C GLN A 102 -4.17 -17.28 15.39
N VAL A 103 -3.46 -18.02 14.54
CA VAL A 103 -4.07 -19.06 13.68
C VAL A 103 -4.75 -20.14 14.52
N SER A 104 -4.15 -20.52 15.66
CA SER A 104 -4.76 -21.49 16.58
C SER A 104 -6.04 -20.97 17.23
N GLU A 105 -6.15 -19.65 17.47
CA GLU A 105 -7.33 -19.01 18.02
C GLU A 105 -8.46 -18.86 16.99
N GLU A 106 -8.14 -18.45 15.76
CA GLU A 106 -9.12 -18.26 14.67
C GLU A 106 -9.68 -19.59 14.15
N THR A 107 -8.91 -20.67 14.22
CA THR A 107 -9.34 -22.00 13.77
C THR A 107 -10.06 -22.82 14.84
N ALA A 108 -10.21 -22.28 16.06
CA ALA A 108 -10.94 -22.95 17.14
C ALA A 108 -12.44 -22.95 16.88
N LYS A 109 -13.02 -24.14 16.73
CA LYS A 109 -14.45 -24.32 16.48
C LYS A 109 -15.24 -24.43 17.79
N TYR A 110 -14.66 -25.01 18.83
CA TYR A 110 -15.34 -25.31 20.10
C TYR A 110 -14.57 -24.73 21.29
N VAL A 111 -15.28 -24.20 22.29
CA VAL A 111 -14.73 -23.61 23.51
C VAL A 111 -15.50 -24.13 24.74
N LYS A 112 -14.78 -24.76 25.67
CA LYS A 112 -15.34 -25.30 26.91
C LYS A 112 -14.32 -25.18 28.05
N ASP A 113 -14.74 -24.66 29.20
CA ASP A 113 -13.91 -24.48 30.41
C ASP A 113 -12.58 -23.74 30.13
N GLY A 114 -12.63 -22.72 29.27
CA GLY A 114 -11.47 -21.93 28.85
C GLY A 114 -10.54 -22.62 27.84
N LYS A 115 -10.79 -23.88 27.47
CA LYS A 115 -10.02 -24.62 26.46
C LYS A 115 -10.70 -24.59 25.11
N ARG A 116 -9.90 -24.30 24.08
CA ARG A 116 -10.34 -24.16 22.68
C ARG A 116 -9.92 -25.38 21.85
N TRP A 117 -10.77 -25.81 20.92
CA TRP A 117 -10.48 -26.94 20.01
C TRP A 117 -11.03 -26.71 18.60
N GLY A 118 -10.17 -26.88 17.59
CA GLY A 118 -10.53 -26.68 16.18
C GLY A 118 -11.39 -27.76 15.52
N GLY A 119 -11.83 -28.78 16.27
CA GLY A 119 -12.64 -29.88 15.74
C GLY A 119 -11.87 -30.88 14.86
N ARG A 120 -10.56 -30.68 14.65
CA ARG A 120 -9.66 -31.58 13.90
C ARG A 120 -8.60 -32.19 14.82
N GLY A 121 -8.19 -33.43 14.53
CA GLY A 121 -7.18 -34.14 15.29
C GLY A 121 -7.67 -34.76 16.60
N ARG A 122 -6.75 -35.03 17.53
CA ARG A 122 -7.06 -35.70 18.81
C ARG A 122 -7.97 -34.83 19.67
N ARG A 123 -9.14 -35.37 20.05
CA ARG A 123 -10.12 -34.68 20.90
C ARG A 123 -9.55 -34.46 22.31
N PRO A 124 -9.54 -33.22 22.84
CA PRO A 124 -9.08 -32.92 24.20
C PRO A 124 -9.95 -33.60 25.28
N ALA A 125 -9.43 -33.70 26.50
CA ALA A 125 -10.09 -34.43 27.59
C ALA A 125 -11.45 -33.83 27.98
N GLU A 126 -11.59 -32.52 27.87
CA GLU A 126 -12.76 -31.72 28.24
C GLU A 126 -13.94 -31.93 27.28
N PHE A 127 -13.61 -32.30 26.04
CA PHE A 127 -14.54 -32.62 24.97
C PHE A 127 -14.71 -34.15 24.81
N ARG A 128 -13.93 -34.97 25.53
CA ARG A 128 -13.96 -36.43 25.43
C ARG A 128 -15.28 -36.97 25.99
N GLY A 129 -15.93 -37.87 25.26
CA GLY A 129 -17.22 -38.45 25.64
C GLY A 129 -18.43 -37.61 25.25
N LEU A 130 -18.25 -36.36 24.78
CA LEU A 130 -19.36 -35.58 24.21
C LEU A 130 -19.76 -36.12 22.84
N SER A 131 -21.06 -36.28 22.63
CA SER A 131 -21.64 -36.50 21.30
C SER A 131 -21.50 -35.27 20.42
N ASP A 132 -21.65 -35.43 19.11
CA ASP A 132 -21.56 -34.29 18.16
C ASP A 132 -22.61 -33.21 18.46
N TYR A 133 -23.78 -33.60 18.94
CA TYR A 133 -24.83 -32.69 19.40
C TYR A 133 -24.40 -31.88 20.63
N GLU A 134 -23.71 -32.51 21.59
CA GLU A 134 -23.22 -31.83 22.79
C GLU A 134 -22.01 -30.94 22.49
N LEU A 135 -21.17 -31.30 21.51
CA LEU A 135 -20.08 -30.45 21.04
C LEU A 135 -20.60 -29.15 20.43
N GLU A 136 -21.67 -29.20 19.65
CA GLU A 136 -22.21 -28.02 18.98
C GLU A 136 -22.74 -26.96 19.97
N LYS A 137 -23.15 -27.38 21.18
CA LYS A 137 -23.50 -26.45 22.28
C LYS A 137 -22.31 -25.64 22.80
N HIS A 138 -21.10 -26.11 22.56
CA HIS A 138 -19.85 -25.46 22.94
C HIS A 138 -19.16 -24.80 21.73
N ARG A 139 -19.86 -24.61 20.61
CA ARG A 139 -19.30 -23.94 19.44
C ARG A 139 -19.14 -22.44 19.72
N SER A 140 -17.97 -21.90 19.36
CA SER A 140 -17.70 -20.45 19.43
C SER A 140 -18.32 -19.69 18.27
#